data_AF-A0A3N6ZS78-F1
#
_entry.id   AF-A0A3N6ZS78-F1
#
_cell.length_a   1.000
_cell.length_b   1.000
_cell.length_c   1.000
_cell.angle_alpha   90.00
_cell.angle_beta   90.00
_cell.angle_gamma   90.00
#
_symmetry.space_group_name_H-M   'P 1'
#
loop_
_entity.id
_entity.type
_entity.pdbx_description
1 polymer ?
#
loop_
_entity_poly.entity_id
_entity_poly.type
_entity_poly.pdbx_seq_one_letter_code
_entity_poly.pdbx_strand_id
1 'polypeptide(L)'
;MSFGLGIIPVLAQNSKEVKSAADENLNKKDKQNRKQGMWFYNVPGQFGDPAYMEFGAYKDDQKTGLWYKLSKEQQLIAIENYKQNVLNGQAQYFENGKLYCIGNYRGIYSKYAYDTFLVTNPITLIDTLVATPSEQGYTKHGNWRYYNPVTGHLVREAEYQVDILLKEINYAQPIGLPATERPKLPHEGGAHKGWNTGHSSSKKSLIK
;
A
#
# COMPACT_ATOMS: atom_id res chain seq x y z
N MET A 1 -44.06 13.03 -59.36
CA MET A 1 -42.95 12.28 -58.74
C MET A 1 -42.87 12.73 -57.29
N SER A 2 -43.34 11.90 -56.35
CA SER A 2 -43.42 12.20 -54.92
C SER A 2 -42.46 11.27 -54.19
N PHE A 3 -41.42 11.80 -53.56
CA PHE A 3 -40.48 11.03 -52.75
C PHE A 3 -40.90 11.16 -51.29
N GLY A 4 -41.46 10.08 -50.74
CA GLY A 4 -41.78 9.97 -49.32
C GLY A 4 -40.52 9.72 -48.50
N LEU A 5 -40.27 10.59 -47.52
CA LEU A 5 -39.25 10.43 -46.49
C LEU A 5 -39.69 9.31 -45.53
N GLY A 6 -39.04 8.15 -45.63
CA GLY A 6 -39.18 7.07 -44.65
C GLY A 6 -38.36 7.35 -43.40
N ILE A 7 -39.03 7.45 -42.25
CA ILE A 7 -38.40 7.55 -40.93
C ILE A 7 -37.91 6.16 -40.53
N ILE A 8 -36.61 6.03 -40.29
CA ILE A 8 -35.99 4.80 -39.74
C ILE A 8 -36.21 4.83 -38.22
N PRO A 9 -36.80 3.78 -37.60
CA PRO A 9 -36.88 3.70 -36.15
C PRO A 9 -35.50 3.39 -35.56
N VAL A 10 -35.04 4.27 -34.67
CA VAL A 10 -33.85 4.05 -33.83
C VAL A 10 -34.19 2.96 -32.80
N LEU A 11 -33.57 1.80 -32.96
CA LEU A 11 -33.56 0.74 -31.94
C LEU A 11 -32.73 1.22 -30.75
N ALA A 12 -33.41 1.56 -29.65
CA ALA A 12 -32.79 1.79 -28.35
C ALA A 12 -32.10 0.49 -27.89
N GLN A 13 -30.77 0.48 -27.89
CA GLN A 13 -29.99 -0.58 -27.28
C GLN A 13 -30.09 -0.45 -25.76
N ASN A 14 -30.97 -1.25 -25.16
CA ASN A 14 -31.03 -1.45 -23.72
C ASN A 14 -29.73 -2.15 -23.28
N SER A 15 -28.78 -1.39 -22.73
CA SER A 15 -27.57 -1.95 -22.13
C SER A 15 -27.96 -2.67 -20.83
N LYS A 16 -28.28 -3.95 -20.93
CA LYS A 16 -28.31 -4.84 -19.76
C LYS A 16 -26.89 -4.93 -19.23
N GLU A 17 -26.58 -4.17 -18.19
CA GLU A 17 -25.37 -4.36 -17.39
C GLU A 17 -25.34 -5.82 -16.93
N VAL A 18 -24.37 -6.57 -17.44
CA VAL A 18 -24.08 -7.93 -17.01
C VAL A 18 -23.51 -7.82 -15.60
N LYS A 19 -24.37 -7.93 -14.58
CA LYS A 19 -23.92 -8.13 -13.20
C LYS A 19 -23.07 -9.39 -13.20
N SER A 20 -21.80 -9.25 -12.87
CA SER A 20 -20.89 -10.38 -12.82
C SER A 20 -21.32 -11.31 -11.67
N ALA A 21 -21.02 -12.60 -11.75
CA ALA A 21 -21.30 -13.54 -10.65
C ALA A 21 -20.64 -13.13 -9.31
N ALA A 22 -19.64 -12.23 -9.35
CA ALA A 22 -19.03 -11.64 -8.15
C ALA A 22 -19.97 -10.64 -7.46
N ASP A 23 -20.77 -9.90 -8.22
CA ASP A 23 -21.75 -8.94 -7.68
C ASP A 23 -22.90 -9.66 -6.96
N GLU A 24 -23.21 -10.89 -7.36
CA GLU A 24 -24.24 -11.72 -6.72
C GLU A 24 -23.85 -12.16 -5.30
N ASN A 25 -22.58 -12.02 -4.88
CA ASN A 25 -22.09 -12.40 -3.55
C ASN A 25 -21.62 -11.22 -2.68
N LEU A 26 -21.90 -10.00 -3.11
CA LEU A 26 -21.51 -8.79 -2.40
C LEU A 26 -22.63 -8.27 -1.50
N ASN A 27 -22.27 -7.77 -0.31
CA ASN A 27 -23.19 -7.11 0.62
C ASN A 27 -24.38 -7.98 1.07
N LYS A 28 -24.13 -9.27 1.33
CA LYS A 28 -25.18 -10.22 1.74
C LYS A 28 -25.52 -10.15 3.22
N LYS A 29 -26.80 -10.33 3.53
CA LYS A 29 -27.32 -10.52 4.88
C LYS A 29 -27.87 -11.93 5.05
N ASP A 30 -27.79 -12.47 6.27
CA ASP A 30 -28.42 -13.75 6.62
C ASP A 30 -29.93 -13.62 6.90
N LYS A 31 -30.56 -14.75 7.27
CA LYS A 31 -31.98 -14.80 7.64
C LYS A 31 -32.34 -13.93 8.85
N GLN A 32 -31.34 -13.57 9.65
CA GLN A 32 -31.46 -12.70 10.83
C GLN A 32 -31.09 -11.24 10.50
N ASN A 33 -30.96 -10.87 9.22
CA ASN A 33 -30.53 -9.55 8.75
C ASN A 33 -29.10 -9.13 9.14
N ARG A 34 -28.25 -10.08 9.56
CA ARG A 34 -26.86 -9.83 9.93
C ARG A 34 -25.96 -9.90 8.71
N LYS A 35 -24.97 -9.01 8.62
CA LYS A 35 -24.00 -8.96 7.52
C LYS A 35 -23.14 -10.22 7.49
N GLN A 36 -23.02 -10.84 6.32
CA GLN A 36 -22.21 -12.03 6.06
C GLN A 36 -21.41 -11.87 4.77
N GLY A 37 -20.24 -12.51 4.69
CA GLY A 37 -19.44 -12.61 3.47
C GLY A 37 -18.74 -11.30 3.11
N MET A 38 -18.47 -11.10 1.82
CA MET A 38 -17.78 -9.90 1.33
C MET A 38 -18.71 -8.70 1.31
N TRP A 39 -18.20 -7.57 1.79
CA TRP A 39 -18.87 -6.29 1.80
C TRP A 39 -18.00 -5.23 1.16
N PHE A 40 -18.66 -4.29 0.49
CA PHE A 40 -18.05 -3.14 -0.16
C PHE A 40 -18.87 -1.89 0.18
N TYR A 41 -18.16 -0.87 0.64
CA TYR A 41 -18.69 0.45 0.90
C TYR A 41 -17.98 1.46 0.01
N ASN A 42 -18.76 2.33 -0.61
CA ASN A 42 -18.26 3.52 -1.29
C ASN A 42 -18.77 4.74 -0.52
N VAL A 43 -17.88 5.37 0.24
CA VAL A 43 -18.21 6.51 1.08
C VAL A 43 -17.83 7.78 0.31
N PRO A 44 -18.83 8.59 -0.10
CA PRO A 44 -18.54 9.86 -0.77
C PRO A 44 -17.88 10.83 0.23
N GLY A 45 -16.99 11.69 -0.27
CA GLY A 45 -16.36 12.72 0.54
C GLY A 45 -17.41 13.73 1.01
N GLN A 46 -17.41 14.04 2.31
CA GLN A 46 -18.35 14.98 2.92
C GLN A 46 -17.57 15.97 3.79
N PHE A 47 -17.98 17.25 3.79
CA PHE A 47 -17.42 18.29 4.68
C PHE A 47 -15.90 18.44 4.70
N GLY A 48 -15.22 18.15 3.57
CA GLY A 48 -13.76 18.23 3.46
C GLY A 48 -13.04 16.90 3.69
N ASP A 49 -13.76 15.86 4.15
CA ASP A 49 -13.19 14.51 4.23
C ASP A 49 -13.08 13.89 2.83
N PRO A 50 -11.94 13.23 2.52
CA PRO A 50 -11.76 12.57 1.24
C PRO A 50 -12.71 11.38 1.09
N ALA A 51 -13.23 11.19 -0.13
CA ALA A 51 -13.98 9.98 -0.45
C ALA A 51 -13.06 8.76 -0.35
N TYR A 52 -13.60 7.66 0.17
CA TYR A 52 -12.86 6.40 0.28
C TYR A 52 -13.78 5.22 0.00
N MET A 53 -13.17 4.13 -0.45
CA MET A 53 -13.84 2.85 -0.60
C MET A 53 -13.24 1.88 0.42
N GLU A 54 -14.07 1.09 1.07
CA GLU A 54 -13.60 0.01 1.95
C GLU A 54 -14.28 -1.29 1.60
N PHE A 55 -13.53 -2.39 1.65
CA PHE A 55 -14.08 -3.72 1.47
C PHE A 55 -13.38 -4.75 2.32
N GLY A 56 -14.12 -5.80 2.67
CA GLY A 56 -13.64 -6.87 3.53
C GLY A 56 -14.76 -7.85 3.85
N ALA A 57 -14.48 -8.79 4.74
CA ALA A 57 -15.46 -9.80 5.13
C ALA A 57 -16.17 -9.45 6.44
N TYR A 58 -17.47 -9.77 6.49
CA TYR A 58 -18.26 -9.83 7.72
C TYR A 58 -18.62 -11.27 8.07
N LYS A 59 -18.69 -11.52 9.37
CA LYS A 59 -19.30 -12.71 9.96
C LYS A 59 -20.18 -12.27 11.11
N ASP A 60 -21.48 -12.55 11.02
CA ASP A 60 -22.46 -12.22 12.07
C ASP A 60 -22.42 -10.74 12.50
N ASP A 61 -22.45 -9.81 11.53
CA ASP A 61 -22.30 -8.34 11.75
C ASP A 61 -20.93 -7.87 12.26
N GLN A 62 -19.95 -8.75 12.34
CA GLN A 62 -18.60 -8.40 12.78
C GLN A 62 -17.58 -8.43 11.63
N LYS A 63 -16.82 -7.35 11.46
CA LYS A 63 -15.66 -7.28 10.57
C LYS A 63 -14.67 -8.38 10.96
N THR A 64 -14.27 -9.16 9.96
CA THR A 64 -13.35 -10.28 10.12
C THR A 64 -12.39 -10.37 8.93
N GLY A 65 -11.18 -10.88 9.17
CA GLY A 65 -10.15 -11.04 8.15
C GLY A 65 -9.60 -9.71 7.65
N LEU A 66 -9.09 -9.72 6.42
CA LEU A 66 -8.47 -8.55 5.81
C LEU A 66 -9.51 -7.55 5.32
N TRP A 67 -9.28 -6.30 5.69
CA TRP A 67 -10.03 -5.13 5.28
C TRP A 67 -9.11 -4.20 4.50
N TYR A 68 -9.59 -3.78 3.34
CA TYR A 68 -8.87 -2.92 2.43
C TYR A 68 -9.55 -1.57 2.39
N LYS A 69 -8.77 -0.50 2.55
CA LYS A 69 -9.22 0.87 2.41
C LYS A 69 -8.50 1.51 1.23
N LEU A 70 -9.27 2.05 0.30
CA LEU A 70 -8.81 2.70 -0.92
C LEU A 70 -9.26 4.17 -0.92
N SER A 71 -8.44 5.04 -1.49
CA SER A 71 -8.81 6.42 -1.81
C SER A 71 -9.81 6.47 -2.96
N LYS A 72 -10.42 7.64 -3.20
CA LYS A 72 -11.21 7.94 -4.41
C LYS A 72 -10.47 7.58 -5.71
N GLU A 73 -9.15 7.78 -5.71
CA GLU A 73 -8.25 7.49 -6.83
C GLU A 73 -7.85 6.01 -6.92
N GLN A 74 -8.50 5.12 -6.16
CA GLN A 74 -8.21 3.67 -6.10
C GLN A 74 -6.79 3.34 -5.61
N GLN A 75 -6.13 4.30 -4.97
CA GLN A 75 -4.86 4.09 -4.28
C GLN A 75 -5.08 3.45 -2.93
N LEU A 76 -4.23 2.49 -2.55
CA LEU A 76 -4.28 1.90 -1.21
C LEU A 76 -3.98 2.94 -0.13
N ILE A 77 -4.82 2.92 0.91
CA ILE A 77 -4.64 3.69 2.16
C ILE A 77 -4.24 2.73 3.28
N ALA A 78 -4.95 1.61 3.43
CA ALA A 78 -4.69 0.66 4.49
C ALA A 78 -5.10 -0.77 4.12
N ILE A 79 -4.36 -1.74 4.66
CA ILE A 79 -4.77 -3.14 4.77
C ILE A 79 -4.71 -3.50 6.24
N GLU A 80 -5.84 -3.85 6.82
CA GLU A 80 -5.97 -4.08 8.25
C GLU A 80 -6.62 -5.44 8.49
N ASN A 81 -6.10 -6.19 9.46
CA ASN A 81 -6.72 -7.45 9.85
C ASN A 81 -7.66 -7.22 11.03
N TYR A 82 -8.91 -7.66 10.89
CA TYR A 82 -9.94 -7.58 11.90
C TYR A 82 -10.34 -8.96 12.39
N LYS A 83 -10.70 -9.05 13.66
CA LYS A 83 -11.37 -10.21 14.23
C LYS A 83 -12.40 -9.69 15.21
N GLN A 84 -13.67 -10.03 14.97
CA GLN A 84 -14.80 -9.62 15.80
C GLN A 84 -14.94 -8.09 15.94
N ASN A 85 -14.89 -7.34 14.84
CA ASN A 85 -14.88 -5.85 14.82
C ASN A 85 -13.65 -5.17 15.44
N VAL A 86 -12.68 -5.93 15.92
CA VAL A 86 -11.47 -5.40 16.57
C VAL A 86 -10.24 -5.63 15.67
N LEU A 87 -9.36 -4.64 15.57
CA LEU A 87 -8.08 -4.78 14.87
C LEU A 87 -7.20 -5.83 15.58
N ASN A 88 -6.81 -6.85 14.84
CA ASN A 88 -6.01 -7.93 15.35
C ASN A 88 -5.21 -8.61 14.24
N GLY A 89 -3.89 -8.58 14.37
CA GLY A 89 -2.94 -9.09 13.39
C GLY A 89 -2.23 -7.97 12.64
N GLN A 90 -1.65 -8.34 11.50
CA GLN A 90 -0.86 -7.42 10.70
C GLN A 90 -1.72 -6.27 10.14
N ALA A 91 -1.18 -5.05 10.21
CA ALA A 91 -1.72 -3.88 9.55
C ALA A 91 -0.64 -3.22 8.70
N GLN A 92 -1.03 -2.76 7.52
CA GLN A 92 -0.19 -2.08 6.54
C GLN A 92 -0.86 -0.77 6.17
N TYR A 93 -0.09 0.31 6.19
CA TYR A 93 -0.56 1.64 5.85
C TYR A 93 0.26 2.22 4.70
N PHE A 94 -0.44 2.89 3.80
CA PHE A 94 0.05 3.34 2.52
C PHE A 94 -0.23 4.83 2.35
N GLU A 95 0.75 5.52 1.78
CA GLU A 95 0.71 6.94 1.43
C GLU A 95 0.77 7.01 -0.11
N ASN A 96 -0.29 7.48 -0.76
CA ASN A 96 -0.41 7.49 -2.22
C ASN A 96 -0.12 6.12 -2.86
N GLY A 97 -0.59 5.03 -2.22
CA GLY A 97 -0.37 3.65 -2.66
C GLY A 97 1.02 3.07 -2.35
N LYS A 98 1.91 3.83 -1.68
CA LYS A 98 3.24 3.36 -1.30
C LYS A 98 3.30 3.03 0.19
N LEU A 99 3.84 1.88 0.55
CA LEU A 99 3.91 1.42 1.94
C LEU A 99 4.75 2.40 2.77
N TYR A 100 4.17 2.98 3.82
CA TYR A 100 4.91 3.82 4.77
C TYR A 100 5.01 3.17 6.15
N CYS A 101 4.11 2.25 6.51
CA CYS A 101 4.11 1.62 7.82
C CYS A 101 3.56 0.20 7.75
N ILE A 102 4.21 -0.73 8.43
CA ILE A 102 3.71 -2.09 8.65
C ILE A 102 3.95 -2.49 10.10
N GLY A 103 2.96 -3.13 10.70
CA GLY A 103 3.03 -3.53 12.09
C GLY A 103 2.01 -4.59 12.43
N ASN A 104 1.86 -4.86 13.73
CA ASN A 104 0.89 -5.82 14.23
C ASN A 104 0.07 -5.18 15.36
N TYR A 105 -1.23 -5.40 15.33
CA TYR A 105 -2.14 -5.04 16.40
C TYR A 105 -2.54 -6.28 17.18
N ARG A 106 -2.70 -6.10 18.49
CA ARG A 106 -3.29 -7.10 19.38
C ARG A 106 -4.68 -6.63 19.76
N GLY A 107 -5.69 -7.41 19.38
CA GLY A 107 -7.07 -7.16 19.79
C GLY A 107 -7.29 -7.45 21.27
N ILE A 108 -8.10 -6.62 21.92
CA ILE A 108 -8.61 -6.77 23.28
C ILE A 108 -10.07 -7.19 23.17
N TYR A 109 -10.40 -8.34 23.76
CA TYR A 109 -11.74 -8.95 23.70
C TYR A 109 -12.41 -9.05 25.06
N SER A 110 -11.82 -8.43 26.08
CA SER A 110 -12.34 -8.49 27.45
C SER A 110 -13.72 -7.83 27.53
N LYS A 111 -14.61 -8.45 28.32
CA LYS A 111 -15.94 -7.90 28.64
C LYS A 111 -15.88 -6.87 29.78
N TYR A 112 -14.75 -6.80 30.47
CA TYR A 112 -14.53 -5.90 31.60
C TYR A 112 -14.00 -4.55 31.12
N ALA A 113 -14.01 -3.54 32.00
CA ALA A 113 -13.50 -2.22 31.66
C ALA A 113 -11.98 -2.21 31.36
N TYR A 114 -11.24 -3.14 31.96
CA TYR A 114 -9.80 -3.27 31.80
C TYR A 114 -9.42 -4.71 31.48
N ASP A 115 -8.35 -4.86 30.71
CA ASP A 115 -7.63 -6.12 30.53
C ASP A 115 -6.20 -5.95 31.06
N THR A 116 -5.58 -7.02 31.52
CA THR A 116 -4.24 -6.98 32.11
C THR A 116 -3.28 -7.81 31.29
N PHE A 117 -2.19 -7.18 30.87
CA PHE A 117 -1.14 -7.82 30.10
C PHE A 117 0.16 -7.85 30.90
N LEU A 118 0.87 -8.97 30.80
CA LEU A 118 2.22 -9.07 31.32
C LEU A 118 3.18 -8.40 30.33
N VAL A 119 3.89 -7.36 30.79
CA VAL A 119 4.85 -6.59 30.01
C VAL A 119 6.24 -6.74 30.60
N THR A 120 7.17 -7.26 29.81
CA THR A 120 8.55 -7.49 30.24
C THR A 120 9.37 -6.27 29.88
N ASN A 121 10.04 -5.69 30.87
CA ASN A 121 10.97 -4.60 30.60
C ASN A 121 12.24 -5.14 29.89
N PRO A 122 12.67 -4.56 28.75
CA PRO A 122 13.79 -5.08 27.97
C PRO A 122 15.15 -4.91 28.66
N ILE A 123 15.27 -4.01 29.64
CA ILE A 123 16.51 -3.72 30.37
C ILE A 123 16.55 -4.48 31.69
N THR A 124 15.50 -4.35 32.50
CA THR A 124 15.47 -4.95 33.84
C THR A 124 15.00 -6.40 33.85
N LEU A 125 14.39 -6.88 32.75
CA LEU A 125 13.80 -8.22 32.62
C LEU A 125 12.73 -8.54 33.68
N ILE A 126 12.17 -7.49 34.30
CA ILE A 126 11.08 -7.61 35.28
C ILE A 126 9.75 -7.52 34.54
N ASP A 127 8.87 -8.48 34.85
CA ASP A 127 7.51 -8.50 34.36
C ASP A 127 6.61 -7.59 35.19
N THR A 128 5.92 -6.68 34.51
CA THR A 128 4.95 -5.76 35.12
C THR A 128 3.58 -6.00 34.53
N LEU A 129 2.55 -6.03 35.39
CA LEU A 129 1.16 -6.10 34.95
C LEU A 129 0.70 -4.71 34.53
N VAL A 130 0.37 -4.55 33.26
CA VAL A 130 -0.16 -3.32 32.70
C VAL A 130 -1.65 -3.50 32.44
N ALA A 131 -2.46 -2.67 33.09
CA ALA A 131 -3.90 -2.63 32.86
C ALA A 131 -4.21 -1.67 31.70
N THR A 132 -4.82 -2.20 30.64
CA THR A 132 -5.22 -1.43 29.46
C THR A 132 -6.74 -1.33 29.39
N PRO A 133 -7.31 -0.14 29.09
CA PRO A 133 -8.74 0.00 28.89
C PRO A 133 -9.25 -0.89 27.75
N SER A 134 -10.29 -1.68 28.00
CA SER A 134 -10.88 -2.54 26.97
C SER A 134 -11.72 -1.77 25.95
N GLU A 135 -12.15 -0.55 26.28
CA GLU A 135 -12.82 0.37 25.34
C GLU A 135 -11.94 0.72 24.13
N GLN A 136 -10.62 0.76 24.32
CA GLN A 136 -9.68 1.01 23.23
C GLN A 136 -9.73 -0.08 22.15
N GLY A 137 -10.18 -1.29 22.52
CA GLY A 137 -10.41 -2.42 21.63
C GLY A 137 -9.14 -3.08 21.10
N TYR A 138 -8.07 -2.35 20.83
CA TYR A 138 -6.83 -2.90 20.28
C TYR A 138 -5.61 -2.11 20.76
N THR A 139 -4.44 -2.73 20.69
CA THR A 139 -3.15 -2.13 21.07
C THR A 139 -2.07 -2.46 20.04
N LYS A 140 -1.10 -1.58 19.86
CA LYS A 140 0.09 -1.85 19.06
C LYS A 140 0.96 -2.89 19.76
N HIS A 141 1.38 -3.91 19.02
CA HIS A 141 2.17 -4.99 19.55
C HIS A 141 3.20 -5.50 18.54
N GLY A 142 4.31 -6.04 19.02
CA GLY A 142 5.40 -6.56 18.22
C GLY A 142 6.16 -5.47 17.47
N ASN A 143 6.75 -5.85 16.33
CA ASN A 143 7.64 -5.00 15.55
C ASN A 143 6.85 -4.15 14.54
N TRP A 144 7.16 -2.87 14.53
CA TRP A 144 6.60 -1.84 13.67
C TRP A 144 7.71 -1.24 12.82
N ARG A 145 7.55 -1.31 11.50
CA ARG A 145 8.53 -0.79 10.54
C ARG A 145 7.92 0.35 9.76
N TYR A 146 8.67 1.43 9.66
CA TYR A 146 8.30 2.65 8.96
C TYR A 146 9.25 2.87 7.79
N TYR A 147 8.66 3.11 6.64
CA TYR A 147 9.35 3.33 5.39
C TYR A 147 9.11 4.75 4.90
N ASN A 148 10.10 5.33 4.24
CA ASN A 148 9.91 6.56 3.50
C ASN A 148 9.07 6.25 2.25
N PRO A 149 7.89 6.86 2.05
CA PRO A 149 7.05 6.54 0.90
C PRO A 149 7.69 6.94 -0.42
N VAL A 150 8.61 7.91 -0.46
CA VAL A 150 9.27 8.34 -1.70
C VAL A 150 10.38 7.37 -2.09
N THR A 151 11.26 7.04 -1.15
CA THR A 151 12.48 6.24 -1.43
C THR A 151 12.31 4.74 -1.16
N GLY A 152 11.29 4.33 -0.40
CA GLY A 152 11.07 2.95 0.04
C GLY A 152 12.04 2.48 1.13
N HIS A 153 12.97 3.33 1.58
CA HIS A 153 13.94 2.95 2.60
C HIS A 153 13.29 2.84 3.98
N LEU A 154 13.74 1.84 4.76
CA LEU A 154 13.39 1.73 6.16
C LEU A 154 13.98 2.95 6.91
N VAL A 155 13.11 3.76 7.49
CA VAL A 155 13.48 4.96 8.26
C VAL A 155 13.53 4.61 9.74
N ARG A 156 12.63 3.73 10.19
CA ARG A 156 12.47 3.45 11.61
C ARG A 156 11.94 2.05 11.85
N GLU A 157 12.47 1.40 12.87
CA GLU A 157 11.93 0.16 13.44
C GLU A 157 11.64 0.39 14.92
N ALA A 158 10.45 0.02 15.38
CA ALA A 158 9.99 0.20 16.74
C ALA A 158 9.35 -1.09 17.25
N GLU A 159 9.69 -1.49 18.47
CA GLU A 159 9.11 -2.66 19.13
C GLU A 159 8.12 -2.18 20.20
N TYR A 160 6.87 -2.62 20.08
CA TYR A 160 5.79 -2.26 20.99
C TYR A 160 5.31 -3.49 21.76
N GLN A 161 4.99 -3.30 23.03
CA GLN A 161 4.25 -4.27 23.83
C GLN A 161 3.06 -3.58 24.48
N VAL A 162 1.87 -3.77 23.90
CA VAL A 162 0.60 -3.23 24.45
C VAL A 162 0.69 -1.70 24.54
N ASP A 163 0.94 -1.07 23.38
CA ASP A 163 1.20 0.37 23.21
C ASP A 163 2.45 0.94 23.90
N ILE A 164 3.12 0.18 24.76
CA ILE A 164 4.39 0.60 25.36
C ILE A 164 5.52 0.38 24.36
N LEU A 165 6.25 1.46 24.04
CA LEU A 165 7.44 1.41 23.21
C LEU A 165 8.61 0.84 24.02
N LEU A 166 9.12 -0.32 23.60
CA LEU A 166 10.26 -0.98 24.25
C LEU A 166 11.59 -0.56 23.61
N LYS A 167 11.61 -0.47 22.28
CA LYS A 167 12.81 -0.20 21.50
C LYS A 167 12.46 0.64 20.28
N GLU A 168 13.31 1.59 19.95
CA GLU A 168 13.21 2.39 18.73
C GLU A 168 14.60 2.51 18.09
N ILE A 169 14.69 2.18 16.82
CA ILE A 169 15.90 2.31 16.00
C ILE A 169 15.55 3.20 14.81
N ASN A 170 16.25 4.31 14.69
CA ASN A 170 16.17 5.20 13.54
C ASN A 170 17.33 4.93 12.59
N TYR A 171 17.01 4.73 11.31
CA TYR A 171 17.98 4.48 10.26
C TYR A 171 18.24 5.78 9.49
N ALA A 172 19.51 6.15 9.37
CA ALA A 172 19.90 7.22 8.46
C ALA A 172 19.60 6.80 7.01
N GLN A 173 19.09 7.73 6.22
CA GLN A 173 18.98 7.49 4.77
C GLN A 173 20.40 7.27 4.22
N PRO A 174 20.62 6.25 3.38
CA PRO A 174 21.91 6.08 2.74
C PRO A 174 22.19 7.36 1.93
N ILE A 175 23.25 8.07 2.30
CA ILE A 175 23.81 9.13 1.46
C ILE A 175 24.22 8.39 0.19
N GLY A 176 23.55 8.70 -0.93
CA GLY A 176 23.86 8.06 -2.20
C GLY A 176 25.37 8.07 -2.40
N LEU A 177 25.97 6.89 -2.53
CA LEU A 177 27.39 6.81 -2.84
C LEU A 177 27.60 7.70 -4.07
N PRO A 178 28.58 8.63 -4.07
CA PRO A 178 28.87 9.39 -5.27
C PRO A 178 29.05 8.37 -6.39
N ALA A 179 28.39 8.59 -7.52
CA ALA A 179 28.45 7.67 -8.64
C ALA A 179 29.94 7.42 -8.92
N THR A 180 30.42 6.21 -8.58
CA THR A 180 31.78 5.82 -8.91
C THR A 180 31.80 5.87 -10.42
N GLU A 181 32.48 6.87 -10.99
CA GLU A 181 32.61 6.99 -12.43
C GLU A 181 33.12 5.65 -12.93
N ARG A 182 32.30 4.96 -13.74
CA ARG A 182 32.75 3.72 -14.36
C ARG A 182 34.04 4.06 -15.12
N PRO A 183 35.10 3.25 -15.00
CA PRO A 183 36.30 3.48 -15.80
C PRO A 183 35.86 3.55 -17.27
N LYS A 184 36.14 4.70 -17.91
CA LYS A 184 35.74 4.96 -19.30
C LYS A 184 36.26 3.80 -20.16
N LEU A 185 35.37 3.16 -20.90
CA LEU A 185 35.78 2.07 -21.78
C LEU A 185 36.67 2.62 -22.90
N PRO A 186 37.61 1.84 -23.46
CA PRO A 186 38.58 2.33 -24.44
C PRO A 186 37.99 3.00 -25.68
N HIS A 187 36.72 2.71 -26.01
CA HIS A 187 35.99 3.30 -27.13
C HIS A 187 35.26 4.62 -26.77
N GLU A 188 35.12 4.95 -25.49
CA GLU A 188 34.40 6.15 -25.01
C GLU A 188 35.31 7.39 -24.94
N GLY A 189 36.62 7.27 -25.21
CA GLY A 189 37.61 8.33 -25.01
C GLY A 189 38.51 8.66 -26.20
N GLY A 190 38.25 8.12 -27.40
CA GLY A 190 39.08 8.35 -28.58
C GLY A 190 38.30 8.98 -29.72
N ALA A 191 38.68 10.18 -30.15
CA ALA A 191 38.29 10.69 -31.46
C ALA A 191 38.67 9.62 -32.50
N HIS A 192 37.68 9.12 -33.24
CA HIS A 192 37.92 8.23 -34.38
C HIS A 192 38.90 8.91 -35.33
N LYS A 193 40.20 8.61 -35.22
CA LYS A 193 41.13 8.77 -36.33
C LYS A 193 40.73 7.70 -37.33
N GLY A 194 39.81 8.08 -38.22
CA GLY A 194 39.51 7.31 -39.42
C GLY A 194 40.80 6.92 -40.10
N TRP A 195 40.82 5.72 -40.67
CA TRP A 195 41.95 5.23 -41.45
C TRP A 195 42.32 6.27 -42.51
N ASN A 196 43.50 6.87 -42.37
CA ASN A 196 44.02 7.83 -43.32
C ASN A 196 44.44 7.05 -44.56
N THR A 197 43.53 6.85 -45.51
CA THR A 197 43.84 6.24 -46.80
C THR A 197 44.75 7.19 -47.56
N GLY A 198 46.04 6.87 -47.55
CA GLY A 198 47.10 7.69 -48.14
C GLY A 198 46.84 7.95 -49.62
N HIS A 199 46.47 9.19 -49.95
CA HIS A 199 46.54 9.70 -51.30
C HIS A 199 47.97 10.18 -51.58
N SER A 200 48.73 9.30 -52.23
CA SER A 200 49.97 9.62 -52.92
C SER A 200 49.65 10.57 -54.10
N SER A 201 50.14 11.81 -54.03
CA SER A 201 50.27 12.68 -55.20
C SER A 201 51.69 13.24 -55.32
N SER A 202 52.31 12.74 -56.38
CA SER A 202 53.59 13.02 -57.03
C SER A 202 54.04 14.49 -57.20
N LYS A 203 55.37 14.61 -57.37
CA LYS A 203 56.23 15.62 -58.07
C LYS A 203 57.13 16.43 -57.11
N LYS A 204 58.43 16.64 -57.35
CA LYS A 204 59.32 16.41 -58.50
C LYS A 204 60.80 16.62 -58.09
N SER A 205 61.68 15.97 -58.86
CA SER A 205 63.04 16.36 -59.28
C SER A 205 64.16 16.55 -58.25
N LEU A 206 65.25 15.80 -58.47
CA LEU A 206 66.61 16.35 -58.41
C LEU A 206 67.46 15.78 -59.55
N ILE A 207 68.18 16.71 -60.16
CA ILE A 207 69.05 16.65 -61.32
C ILE A 207 70.35 15.92 -60.98
N LYS A 208 70.90 15.16 -61.95
CA LYS A 208 72.29 15.31 -62.37
C LYS A 208 72.45 14.90 -63.83
#